data_AF-A0A417C7B1-F1
#
_entry.id   AF-A0A417C7B1-F1
#
_cell.length_a   1.000
_cell.length_b   1.000
_cell.length_c   1.000
_cell.angle_alpha   90.00
_cell.angle_beta   90.00
_cell.angle_gamma   90.00
#
_symmetry.space_group_name_H-M   'P 1'
#
loop_
_entity.id
_entity.type
_entity.pdbx_description
1 polymer ?
#
loop_
_entity_poly.entity_id
_entity_poly.type
_entity_poly.pdbx_seq_one_letter_code
_entity_poly.pdbx_strand_id
1 'polypeptide(L)'
;MNIEIAERLAKLRKEKGLSQEALAKEIGVSRQAISKWERAEASPDTDNLIALAKLYNMTLDDLLKTSHSTNNQKQDKPKKDEVHISLTKGIHVKDKEGSEVHVGWNGIHVDDKKENTKVDVDSNGVFIDGKQYDHDDFITHNKKSFPIASILILVYLFIGIFFNLWHPGWIILLFIPIIESIISAIKKKNPSKIAYPVICAAVFLFFGFYYNMWHPAWAIFLTIPVFYSLVSYFIQK
;
A
#
# COMPACT_ATOMS: atom_id res chain seq x y z
N MET A 1 17.72 -19.51 -34.77
CA MET A 1 18.00 -18.09 -35.11
C MET A 1 16.73 -17.48 -35.71
N ASN A 2 16.43 -16.20 -35.45
CA ASN A 2 15.24 -15.56 -36.04
C ASN A 2 15.47 -15.28 -37.55
N ILE A 3 14.43 -15.50 -38.37
CA ILE A 3 14.43 -15.22 -39.81
C ILE A 3 14.83 -13.77 -40.10
N GLU A 4 14.36 -12.80 -39.31
CA GLU A 4 14.74 -11.37 -39.47
C GLU A 4 16.26 -11.14 -39.36
N ILE A 5 16.94 -11.88 -38.47
CA ILE A 5 18.39 -11.73 -38.26
C ILE A 5 19.14 -12.42 -39.41
N ALA A 6 18.66 -13.57 -39.89
CA ALA A 6 19.22 -14.27 -41.03
C ALA A 6 19.19 -13.41 -42.32
N GLU A 7 18.05 -12.76 -42.59
CA GLU A 7 17.90 -11.83 -43.71
C GLU A 7 18.82 -10.61 -43.58
N ARG A 8 18.95 -10.10 -42.35
CA ARG A 8 19.84 -8.97 -42.06
C ARG A 8 21.31 -9.32 -42.29
N LEU A 9 21.76 -10.51 -41.89
CA LEU A 9 23.11 -10.98 -42.19
C LEU A 9 23.36 -11.06 -43.70
N ALA A 10 22.40 -11.59 -44.47
CA ALA A 10 22.50 -11.64 -45.93
C ALA A 10 22.56 -10.24 -46.55
N LYS A 11 21.81 -9.28 -45.99
CA LYS A 11 21.83 -7.87 -46.42
C LYS A 11 23.19 -7.22 -46.15
N LEU A 12 23.73 -7.35 -44.94
CA LEU A 12 25.03 -6.80 -44.56
C LEU A 12 26.18 -7.37 -45.41
N ARG A 13 26.13 -8.67 -45.73
CA ARG A 13 27.08 -9.29 -46.65
C ARG A 13 27.03 -8.65 -48.04
N LYS A 14 25.82 -8.42 -48.57
CA LYS A 14 25.62 -7.78 -49.88
C LYS A 14 26.06 -6.31 -49.88
N GLU A 15 25.81 -5.57 -48.81
CA GLU A 15 26.26 -4.18 -48.66
C GLU A 15 27.79 -4.06 -48.69
N LYS A 16 28.51 -5.04 -48.14
CA LYS A 16 29.97 -5.14 -48.26
C LYS A 16 30.48 -5.73 -49.57
N GLY A 17 29.59 -6.13 -50.49
CA GLY A 17 29.97 -6.73 -51.77
C GLY A 17 30.63 -8.11 -51.66
N LEU A 18 30.44 -8.82 -50.54
CA LEU A 18 31.10 -10.12 -50.30
C LEU A 18 30.26 -11.28 -50.83
N SER A 19 30.92 -12.30 -51.40
CA SER A 19 30.28 -13.61 -51.64
C SER A 19 30.19 -14.40 -50.33
N GLN A 20 29.33 -15.43 -50.28
CA GLN A 20 29.25 -16.31 -49.10
C GLN A 20 30.60 -17.00 -48.81
N GLU A 21 31.37 -17.30 -49.85
CA GLU A 21 32.72 -17.88 -49.73
C GLU A 21 33.74 -16.88 -49.19
N ALA A 22 33.68 -15.63 -49.66
CA ALA A 22 34.54 -14.57 -49.17
C ALA A 22 34.28 -14.28 -47.69
N LEU A 23 33.00 -14.18 -47.30
CA LEU A 23 32.61 -13.98 -45.90
C LEU A 23 33.04 -15.16 -45.02
N ALA A 24 32.88 -16.39 -45.50
CA ALA A 24 33.31 -17.59 -44.80
C ALA A 24 34.83 -17.59 -44.54
N LYS A 25 35.62 -17.16 -45.54
CA LYS A 25 37.07 -17.04 -45.43
C LYS A 25 37.50 -15.97 -44.43
N GLU A 26 36.85 -14.81 -44.41
CA GLU A 26 37.13 -13.72 -43.48
C GLU A 26 36.84 -14.08 -42.02
N ILE A 27 35.78 -14.86 -41.77
CA ILE A 27 35.36 -15.24 -40.42
C ILE A 27 36.02 -16.56 -39.96
N GLY A 28 36.59 -17.34 -40.89
CA GLY A 28 37.23 -18.61 -40.58
C GLY A 28 36.24 -19.77 -40.42
N VAL A 29 35.12 -19.75 -41.15
CA VAL A 29 34.09 -20.79 -41.12
C VAL A 29 33.86 -21.41 -42.50
N SER A 30 33.10 -22.51 -42.58
CA SER A 30 32.75 -23.10 -43.86
C SER A 30 31.67 -22.27 -44.59
N ARG A 31 31.72 -22.24 -45.93
CA ARG A 31 30.67 -21.65 -46.77
C ARG A 31 29.27 -22.17 -46.41
N GLN A 32 29.19 -23.45 -46.04
CA GLN A 32 27.96 -24.12 -45.65
C GLN A 32 27.38 -23.54 -44.35
N ALA A 33 28.22 -23.16 -43.39
CA ALA A 33 27.78 -22.51 -42.15
C ALA A 33 27.12 -21.16 -42.44
N ILE A 34 27.75 -20.30 -43.25
CA ILE A 34 27.18 -19.01 -43.68
C ILE A 34 25.83 -19.21 -44.36
N SER A 35 25.73 -20.17 -45.28
CA SER A 35 24.48 -20.46 -45.99
C SER A 35 23.37 -20.92 -45.04
N LYS A 36 23.68 -21.69 -43.99
CA LYS A 36 22.69 -22.13 -42.99
C LYS A 36 22.24 -20.96 -42.10
N TRP A 37 23.14 -20.05 -41.76
CA TRP A 37 22.80 -18.84 -40.99
C TRP A 37 21.90 -17.89 -41.79
N GLU A 38 22.21 -17.66 -43.07
CA GLU A 38 21.39 -16.82 -43.95
C GLU A 38 20.01 -17.41 -44.26
N ARG A 39 19.82 -18.73 -44.10
CA ARG A 39 18.51 -19.42 -44.23
C ARG A 39 17.80 -19.67 -42.90
N ALA A 40 18.34 -19.18 -41.79
CA ALA A 40 17.84 -19.44 -40.42
C ALA A 40 17.81 -20.92 -39.99
N GLU A 41 18.47 -21.82 -40.74
CA GLU A 41 18.56 -23.26 -40.45
C GLU A 41 19.50 -23.56 -39.27
N ALA A 42 20.46 -22.67 -39.01
CA ALA A 42 21.39 -22.76 -37.89
C ALA A 42 21.66 -21.37 -37.30
N SER A 43 22.12 -21.32 -36.05
CA SER A 43 22.58 -20.09 -35.41
C SER A 43 24.11 -20.02 -35.46
N PRO A 44 24.71 -18.84 -35.69
CA PRO A 44 26.12 -18.64 -35.42
C PRO A 44 26.39 -18.73 -33.92
N ASP A 45 27.51 -19.34 -33.55
CA ASP A 45 28.01 -19.35 -32.17
C ASP A 45 28.47 -17.95 -31.73
N THR A 46 28.64 -17.75 -30.43
CA THR A 46 29.05 -16.47 -29.84
C THR A 46 30.32 -15.90 -30.47
N ASP A 47 31.33 -16.73 -30.73
CA ASP A 47 32.58 -16.29 -31.35
C ASP A 47 32.37 -15.81 -32.79
N ASN A 48 31.52 -16.50 -33.53
CA ASN A 48 31.14 -16.13 -34.91
C ASN A 48 30.31 -14.85 -34.93
N LEU A 49 29.43 -14.65 -33.95
CA LEU A 49 28.66 -13.42 -33.80
C LEU A 49 29.58 -12.22 -33.49
N ILE A 50 30.58 -12.41 -32.63
CA ILE A 50 31.58 -11.37 -32.33
C ILE A 50 32.41 -11.06 -33.58
N ALA A 51 32.82 -12.08 -34.34
CA ALA A 51 33.54 -11.91 -35.59
C ALA A 51 32.71 -11.16 -36.64
N LEU A 52 31.42 -11.49 -36.78
CA LEU A 52 30.48 -10.77 -37.64
C LEU A 52 30.31 -9.31 -37.21
N ALA A 53 30.14 -9.05 -35.91
CA ALA A 53 29.99 -7.70 -35.36
C ALA A 53 31.23 -6.84 -35.64
N LYS A 54 32.43 -7.40 -35.43
CA LYS A 54 33.71 -6.75 -35.79
C LYS A 54 33.83 -6.51 -37.28
N LEU A 55 33.49 -7.51 -38.10
CA LEU A 55 33.55 -7.41 -39.55
C LEU A 55 32.63 -6.30 -40.06
N TYR A 56 31.41 -6.17 -39.54
CA TYR A 56 30.46 -5.13 -39.95
C TYR A 56 30.61 -3.80 -39.19
N ASN A 57 31.60 -3.68 -38.31
CA ASN A 57 31.85 -2.51 -37.46
C ASN A 57 30.61 -2.02 -36.70
N MET A 58 29.89 -2.96 -36.08
CA MET A 58 28.69 -2.71 -35.29
C MET A 58 28.74 -3.46 -33.97
N THR A 59 27.90 -3.05 -33.02
CA THR A 59 27.76 -3.77 -31.75
C THR A 59 27.01 -5.09 -31.97
N LEU A 60 27.22 -6.06 -31.07
CA LEU A 60 26.47 -7.33 -31.11
C LEU A 60 24.96 -7.08 -30.96
N ASP A 61 24.59 -6.14 -30.11
CA ASP A 61 23.19 -5.72 -29.92
C ASP A 61 22.62 -5.13 -31.20
N ASP A 62 23.38 -4.28 -31.90
CA ASP A 62 22.95 -3.76 -33.19
C ASP A 62 22.79 -4.87 -34.21
N LEU A 63 23.71 -5.84 -34.27
CA LEU A 63 23.63 -6.98 -35.20
C LEU A 63 22.38 -7.84 -34.95
N LEU A 64 22.02 -8.07 -33.68
CA LEU A 64 20.91 -8.93 -33.26
C LEU A 64 19.58 -8.19 -33.10
N LYS A 65 19.54 -6.87 -33.30
CA LYS A 65 18.33 -6.05 -33.16
C LYS A 65 17.25 -6.51 -34.14
N THR A 66 16.16 -7.04 -33.60
CA THR A 66 14.92 -7.37 -34.30
C THR A 66 13.87 -6.29 -34.03
N SER A 67 12.96 -6.09 -34.97
CA SER A 67 11.93 -5.03 -34.91
C SER A 67 11.00 -5.11 -33.68
N HIS A 68 10.98 -6.25 -33.00
CA HIS A 68 10.17 -6.52 -31.81
C HIS A 68 10.92 -6.51 -30.47
N SER A 69 12.23 -6.27 -30.45
CA SER A 69 13.00 -6.20 -29.20
C SER A 69 13.17 -4.75 -28.75
N THR A 70 12.21 -4.31 -27.94
CA THR A 70 12.30 -3.29 -26.89
C THR A 70 12.99 -1.96 -27.26
N ASN A 71 12.14 -0.93 -27.37
CA ASN A 71 12.46 0.46 -27.13
C ASN A 71 13.23 0.63 -25.79
N ASN A 72 14.56 0.46 -25.84
CA ASN A 72 15.48 1.04 -24.88
C ASN A 72 16.33 2.07 -25.63
N GLN A 73 15.67 3.14 -26.07
CA GLN A 73 16.37 4.37 -26.43
C GLN A 73 16.64 5.14 -25.13
N LYS A 74 17.88 5.07 -24.63
CA LYS A 74 18.52 6.22 -23.97
C LYS A 74 18.58 7.35 -24.99
N GLN A 75 17.53 8.14 -25.05
CA GLN A 75 17.52 9.47 -25.64
C GLN A 75 16.72 10.33 -24.67
N ASP A 76 17.29 11.47 -24.27
CA ASP A 76 16.64 12.52 -23.49
C ASP A 76 15.38 13.02 -24.24
N LYS A 77 14.30 12.24 -24.15
CA LYS A 77 12.97 12.65 -24.55
C LYS A 77 12.40 13.49 -23.40
N PRO A 78 11.68 14.59 -23.72
CA PRO A 78 11.01 15.36 -22.70
C PRO A 78 10.15 14.40 -21.88
N LYS A 79 10.33 14.43 -20.55
CA LYS A 79 9.48 13.74 -19.56
C LYS A 79 8.03 13.81 -20.06
N LYS A 80 7.50 12.70 -20.55
CA LYS A 80 6.11 12.59 -21.01
C LYS A 80 5.37 11.72 -20.02
N ASP A 81 4.06 11.95 -19.93
CA ASP A 81 3.21 11.18 -19.04
C ASP A 81 3.20 9.75 -19.59
N GLU A 82 3.73 8.81 -18.82
CA GLU A 82 3.83 7.41 -19.22
C GLU A 82 2.75 6.62 -18.48
N VAL A 83 1.86 6.00 -19.25
CA VAL A 83 0.83 5.08 -18.75
C VAL A 83 1.18 3.69 -19.26
N HIS A 84 1.48 2.78 -18.33
CA HIS A 84 1.77 1.38 -18.63
C HIS A 84 0.69 0.50 -18.01
N ILE A 85 0.05 -0.34 -18.83
CA ILE A 85 -1.01 -1.27 -18.43
C ILE A 85 -0.52 -2.69 -18.68
N SER A 86 -0.57 -3.53 -17.66
CA SER A 86 -0.24 -4.94 -17.78
C SER A 86 -1.13 -5.79 -16.88
N LEU A 87 -1.57 -6.95 -17.36
CA LEU A 87 -2.39 -7.87 -16.56
C LEU A 87 -1.63 -8.43 -15.35
N THR A 88 -0.31 -8.59 -15.46
CA THR A 88 0.52 -9.17 -14.41
C THR A 88 1.01 -8.16 -13.38
N LYS A 89 1.37 -6.94 -13.79
CA LYS A 89 1.90 -5.91 -12.89
C LYS A 89 0.89 -4.82 -12.54
N GLY A 90 -0.26 -4.78 -13.22
CA GLY A 90 -1.28 -3.75 -13.02
C GLY A 90 -1.06 -2.50 -13.88
N ILE A 91 -1.59 -1.38 -13.41
CA ILE A 91 -1.55 -0.07 -14.07
C ILE A 91 -0.54 0.81 -13.35
N HIS A 92 0.40 1.38 -14.11
CA HIS A 92 1.36 2.37 -13.62
C HIS A 92 1.20 3.66 -14.43
N VAL A 93 1.08 4.78 -13.74
CA VAL A 93 1.03 6.12 -14.34
C VAL A 93 2.16 6.93 -13.73
N LYS A 94 3.01 7.53 -14.57
CA LYS A 94 4.09 8.42 -14.12
C LYS A 94 3.96 9.77 -14.80
N ASP A 95 3.87 10.82 -13.99
CA ASP A 95 3.86 12.22 -14.45
C ASP A 95 5.29 12.68 -14.78
N LYS A 96 5.39 13.73 -15.60
CA LYS A 96 6.64 14.40 -15.94
C LYS A 96 7.40 14.85 -14.70
N GLU A 97 6.69 15.26 -13.67
CA GLU A 97 7.29 15.80 -12.45
C GLU A 97 7.82 14.70 -11.52
N GLY A 98 7.61 13.43 -11.86
CA GLY A 98 8.12 12.27 -11.13
C GLY A 98 7.12 11.66 -10.16
N SER A 99 5.93 12.26 -10.02
CA SER A 99 4.81 11.66 -9.28
C SER A 99 4.34 10.40 -9.99
N GLU A 100 4.08 9.33 -9.25
CA GLU A 100 3.68 8.04 -9.80
C GLU A 100 2.52 7.40 -9.03
N VAL A 101 1.65 6.72 -9.78
CA VAL A 101 0.52 5.97 -9.26
C VAL A 101 0.62 4.55 -9.78
N HIS A 102 0.61 3.58 -8.87
CA HIS A 102 0.54 2.17 -9.17
C HIS A 102 -0.75 1.57 -8.61
N VAL A 103 -1.46 0.83 -9.44
CA VAL A 103 -2.63 0.04 -9.05
C VAL A 103 -2.37 -1.40 -9.47
N GLY A 104 -2.21 -2.30 -8.51
CA GLY A 104 -1.92 -3.70 -8.78
C GLY A 104 -2.46 -4.64 -7.70
N TRP A 105 -2.13 -5.92 -7.85
CA TRP A 105 -2.55 -6.97 -6.92
C TRP A 105 -2.01 -6.80 -5.50
N ASN A 106 -0.90 -6.07 -5.34
CA ASN A 106 -0.29 -5.76 -4.04
C ASN A 106 -0.92 -4.54 -3.36
N GLY A 107 -1.82 -3.82 -4.05
CA GLY A 107 -2.42 -2.60 -3.53
C GLY A 107 -2.36 -1.41 -4.49
N ILE A 108 -2.67 -0.24 -3.94
CA ILE A 108 -2.60 1.05 -4.62
C ILE A 108 -1.49 1.87 -3.96
N HIS A 109 -0.51 2.31 -4.72
CA HIS A 109 0.59 3.15 -4.25
C HIS A 109 0.59 4.46 -5.03
N VAL A 110 0.57 5.58 -4.32
CA VAL A 110 0.62 6.93 -4.87
C VAL A 110 1.81 7.64 -4.24
N ASP A 111 2.77 8.07 -5.04
CA ASP A 111 3.88 8.91 -4.61
C ASP A 111 3.76 10.24 -5.35
N ASP A 112 3.32 11.28 -4.65
CA ASP A 112 3.30 12.63 -5.19
C ASP A 112 4.56 13.39 -4.80
N LYS A 113 5.43 13.62 -5.78
CA LYS A 113 6.68 14.37 -5.60
C LYS A 113 6.45 15.87 -5.40
N LYS A 114 5.31 16.43 -5.82
CA LYS A 114 5.03 17.88 -5.68
C LYS A 114 4.71 18.23 -4.24
N GLU A 115 3.85 17.44 -3.62
CA GLU A 115 3.41 17.63 -2.22
C GLU A 115 4.26 16.83 -1.22
N ASN A 116 5.19 16.00 -1.71
CA ASN A 116 5.99 15.06 -0.91
C ASN A 116 5.10 14.14 -0.06
N THR A 117 4.00 13.68 -0.67
CA THR A 117 2.97 12.87 -0.02
C THR A 117 3.02 11.47 -0.60
N LYS A 118 3.13 10.46 0.27
CA LYS A 118 3.12 9.05 -0.12
C LYS A 118 1.92 8.34 0.49
N VAL A 119 1.05 7.81 -0.35
CA VAL A 119 -0.12 7.04 0.07
C VAL A 119 0.02 5.60 -0.41
N ASP A 120 0.01 4.65 0.50
CA ASP A 120 0.06 3.21 0.21
C ASP A 120 -1.21 2.56 0.76
N VAL A 121 -1.93 1.80 -0.06
CA VAL A 121 -3.12 1.06 0.33
C VAL A 121 -2.88 -0.41 0.00
N ASP A 122 -2.65 -1.23 1.01
CA ASP A 122 -2.42 -2.67 0.87
C ASP A 122 -3.41 -3.48 1.71
N SER A 123 -3.20 -4.80 1.80
CA SER A 123 -4.01 -5.68 2.65
C SER A 123 -3.88 -5.40 4.16
N ASN A 124 -2.83 -4.70 4.59
CA ASN A 124 -2.56 -4.36 5.99
C ASN A 124 -3.19 -3.02 6.40
N GLY A 125 -3.56 -2.17 5.45
CA GLY A 125 -4.32 -0.94 5.70
C GLY A 125 -3.96 0.21 4.76
N VAL A 126 -4.40 1.42 5.14
CA VAL A 126 -4.07 2.67 4.44
C VAL A 126 -2.92 3.34 5.18
N PHE A 127 -1.85 3.68 4.47
CA PHE A 127 -0.70 4.39 5.00
C PHE A 127 -0.54 5.73 4.28
N ILE A 128 -0.32 6.80 5.03
CA ILE A 128 -0.02 8.13 4.49
C ILE A 128 1.25 8.61 5.18
N ASP A 129 2.29 8.89 4.41
CA ASP A 129 3.62 9.30 4.87
C ASP A 129 4.20 8.35 5.95
N GLY A 130 3.95 7.06 5.79
CA GLY A 130 4.41 6.00 6.69
C GLY A 130 3.61 5.83 7.99
N LYS A 131 2.57 6.65 8.23
CA LYS A 131 1.62 6.44 9.33
C LYS A 131 0.46 5.59 8.83
N GLN A 132 0.11 4.54 9.57
CA GLN A 132 -1.08 3.76 9.30
C GLN A 132 -2.31 4.53 9.77
N TYR A 133 -3.29 4.68 8.88
CA TYR A 133 -4.59 5.25 9.14
C TYR A 133 -5.62 4.13 9.08
N ASP A 134 -6.35 3.97 10.17
CA ASP A 134 -7.56 3.16 10.15
C ASP A 134 -8.65 3.91 9.37
N HIS A 135 -9.55 3.17 8.74
CA HIS A 135 -10.71 3.73 8.02
C HIS A 135 -11.53 4.67 8.94
N ASP A 136 -11.51 4.41 10.25
CA ASP A 136 -12.16 5.25 11.27
C ASP A 136 -11.44 6.60 11.49
N ASP A 137 -10.11 6.66 11.38
CA ASP A 137 -9.34 7.90 11.59
C ASP A 137 -9.52 8.87 10.41
N PHE A 138 -9.67 8.36 9.19
CA PHE A 138 -9.90 9.18 7.99
C PHE A 138 -11.27 9.89 8.03
N ILE A 139 -12.32 9.24 8.56
CA ILE A 139 -13.66 9.84 8.67
C ILE A 139 -13.79 10.72 9.91
N THR A 140 -13.10 10.40 11.01
CA THR A 140 -13.27 11.12 12.28
C THR A 140 -12.53 12.45 12.36
N HIS A 141 -11.56 12.72 11.48
CA HIS A 141 -10.77 13.96 11.50
C HIS A 141 -11.59 15.26 11.33
N ASN A 142 -12.84 15.17 10.83
CA ASN A 142 -13.69 16.34 10.60
C ASN A 142 -15.03 16.34 11.36
N LYS A 143 -15.25 15.40 12.29
CA LYS A 143 -16.48 15.37 13.10
C LYS A 143 -16.18 15.92 14.48
N LYS A 144 -16.39 17.23 14.68
CA LYS A 144 -16.37 17.86 16.01
C LYS A 144 -17.19 16.98 16.97
N SER A 145 -16.54 16.39 17.97
CA SER A 145 -17.24 15.68 19.04
C SER A 145 -18.09 16.70 19.78
N PHE A 146 -19.39 16.44 19.88
CA PHE A 146 -20.29 17.27 20.66
C PHE A 146 -19.75 17.34 22.11
N PRO A 147 -19.65 18.53 22.73
CA PRO A 147 -19.03 18.69 24.05
C PRO A 147 -19.96 18.21 25.17
N ILE A 148 -20.19 16.91 25.24
CA ILE A 148 -21.12 16.26 26.19
C ILE A 148 -20.69 16.54 27.64
N ALA A 149 -19.38 16.59 27.90
CA ALA A 149 -18.85 16.95 29.20
C ALA A 149 -19.34 18.33 29.68
N SER A 150 -19.38 19.34 28.80
CA SER A 150 -19.85 20.68 29.14
C SER A 150 -21.33 20.69 29.53
N ILE A 151 -22.16 19.89 28.85
CA ILE A 151 -23.60 19.77 29.17
C ILE A 151 -23.79 19.10 30.53
N LEU A 152 -23.06 18.03 30.81
CA LEU A 152 -23.13 17.34 32.10
C LEU A 152 -22.67 18.23 33.26
N ILE A 153 -21.66 19.07 33.04
CA ILE A 153 -21.21 20.06 34.03
C ILE A 153 -22.30 21.11 34.27
N LEU A 154 -22.95 21.62 33.21
CA LEU A 154 -24.08 22.56 33.36
C LEU A 154 -25.26 21.93 34.10
N VAL A 155 -25.60 20.67 33.82
CA VAL A 155 -26.64 19.92 34.53
C VAL A 155 -26.28 19.73 36.00
N TYR A 156 -25.04 19.39 36.31
CA TYR A 156 -24.55 19.28 37.69
C TYR A 156 -24.67 20.61 38.44
N LEU A 157 -24.25 21.72 37.83
CA LEU A 157 -24.37 23.06 38.42
C LEU A 157 -25.83 23.44 38.65
N PHE A 158 -26.72 23.13 37.70
CA PHE A 158 -28.15 23.37 37.84
C PHE A 158 -28.74 22.58 39.02
N ILE A 159 -28.42 21.30 39.15
CA ILE A 159 -28.89 20.46 40.26
C ILE A 159 -28.37 20.96 41.61
N GLY A 160 -27.09 21.35 41.66
CA GLY A 160 -26.48 21.92 42.87
C GLY A 160 -27.15 23.23 43.31
N ILE A 161 -27.43 24.13 42.38
CA ILE A 161 -28.01 25.46 42.68
C ILE A 161 -29.49 25.36 43.07
N PHE A 162 -30.30 24.60 42.34
CA PHE A 162 -31.75 24.59 42.52
C PHE A 162 -32.22 23.61 43.61
N PHE A 163 -31.51 22.50 43.79
CA PHE A 163 -31.93 21.43 44.71
C PHE A 163 -30.97 21.24 45.90
N ASN A 164 -29.87 22.00 45.95
CA ASN A 164 -28.82 21.89 46.98
C ASN A 164 -28.20 20.49 47.10
N LEU A 165 -28.28 19.70 46.02
CA LEU A 165 -27.85 18.30 45.93
C LEU A 165 -26.38 18.15 45.51
N TRP A 166 -25.48 18.92 46.13
CA TRP A 166 -24.06 18.95 45.74
C TRP A 166 -23.34 17.61 45.94
N HIS A 167 -23.63 16.92 47.05
CA HIS A 167 -22.95 15.68 47.41
C HIS A 167 -23.38 14.47 46.56
N PRO A 168 -24.68 14.16 46.40
CA PRO A 168 -25.09 13.09 45.50
C PRO A 168 -24.95 13.48 44.01
N GLY A 169 -24.96 14.78 43.70
CA GLY A 169 -24.85 15.30 42.34
C GLY A 169 -23.52 14.97 41.66
N TRP A 170 -22.43 14.78 42.42
CA TRP A 170 -21.12 14.52 41.82
C TRP A 170 -21.04 13.18 41.06
N ILE A 171 -21.95 12.25 41.36
CA ILE A 171 -22.10 10.98 40.63
C ILE A 171 -22.34 11.23 39.13
N ILE A 172 -23.00 12.33 38.76
CA ILE A 172 -23.24 12.72 37.36
C ILE A 172 -21.92 12.91 36.59
N LEU A 173 -20.86 13.38 37.26
CA LEU A 173 -19.57 13.57 36.61
C LEU A 173 -18.84 12.24 36.31
N LEU A 174 -19.16 11.16 37.02
CA LEU A 174 -18.65 9.82 36.69
C LEU A 174 -19.21 9.30 35.35
N PHE A 175 -20.34 9.84 34.88
CA PHE A 175 -20.86 9.50 33.56
C PHE A 175 -20.07 10.11 32.41
N ILE A 176 -19.26 11.16 32.65
CA ILE A 176 -18.44 11.78 31.61
C ILE A 176 -17.49 10.76 30.95
N PRO A 177 -16.58 10.09 31.70
CA PRO A 177 -15.72 9.05 31.14
C PRO A 177 -16.51 7.83 30.62
N ILE A 178 -17.66 7.50 31.19
CA ILE A 178 -18.51 6.39 30.71
C ILE A 178 -19.06 6.71 29.32
N ILE A 179 -19.62 7.90 29.11
CA ILE A 179 -20.24 8.29 27.84
C ILE A 179 -19.18 8.44 26.74
N GLU A 180 -18.04 9.08 27.04
CA GLU A 180 -16.91 9.17 26.10
C GLU A 180 -16.41 7.77 25.70
N SER A 181 -16.32 6.87 26.67
CA SER A 181 -15.90 5.51 26.45
C SER A 181 -16.90 4.70 25.62
N ILE A 182 -18.20 4.84 25.86
CA ILE A 182 -19.26 4.20 25.05
C ILE A 182 -19.24 4.74 23.62
N ILE A 183 -19.11 6.05 23.43
CA ILE A 183 -19.00 6.67 22.10
C ILE A 183 -17.77 6.13 21.38
N SER A 184 -16.63 6.03 22.07
CA SER A 184 -15.42 5.44 21.50
C SER A 184 -15.57 3.95 21.19
N ALA A 185 -16.32 3.19 22.00
CA ALA A 185 -16.55 1.76 21.77
C ALA A 185 -17.48 1.51 20.58
N ILE A 186 -18.54 2.33 20.43
CA ILE A 186 -19.46 2.26 19.29
C ILE A 186 -18.75 2.66 17.99
N LYS A 187 -17.97 3.75 18.01
CA LYS A 187 -17.22 4.20 16.83
C LYS A 187 -16.23 3.14 16.37
N LYS A 188 -15.42 2.60 17.30
CA LYS A 188 -14.34 1.67 16.99
C LYS A 188 -14.78 0.20 16.91
N LYS A 189 -16.10 -0.06 16.98
CA LYS A 189 -16.74 -1.39 17.10
C LYS A 189 -16.02 -2.36 18.07
N ASN A 190 -15.36 -1.81 19.08
CA ASN A 190 -14.48 -2.56 19.96
C ASN A 190 -14.97 -2.40 21.41
N PRO A 191 -15.71 -3.39 21.94
CA PRO A 191 -16.30 -3.32 23.27
C PRO A 191 -15.26 -3.32 24.39
N SER A 192 -13.98 -3.67 24.11
CA SER A 192 -12.90 -3.63 25.12
C SER A 192 -12.57 -2.22 25.60
N LYS A 193 -12.91 -1.20 24.81
CA LYS A 193 -12.65 0.21 25.15
C LYS A 193 -13.67 0.80 26.12
N ILE A 194 -14.64 0.01 26.57
CA ILE A 194 -15.62 0.43 27.58
C ILE A 194 -14.93 0.58 28.96
N ALA A 195 -15.15 1.72 29.61
CA ALA A 195 -14.62 2.08 30.93
C ALA A 195 -15.43 1.37 32.03
N TYR A 196 -15.41 0.05 31.99
CA TYR A 196 -16.19 -0.82 32.87
C TYR A 196 -15.94 -0.56 34.38
N PRO A 197 -14.71 -0.29 34.86
CA PRO A 197 -14.47 0.08 36.26
C PRO A 197 -15.24 1.33 36.70
N VAL A 198 -15.43 2.29 35.81
CA VAL A 198 -16.17 3.51 36.11
C VAL A 198 -17.67 3.24 36.20
N ILE A 199 -18.19 2.34 35.36
CA ILE A 199 -19.57 1.85 35.45
C ILE A 199 -19.78 1.14 36.79
N CYS A 200 -18.87 0.26 37.19
CA CYS A 200 -18.93 -0.42 38.50
C CYS A 200 -18.91 0.60 39.65
N ALA A 201 -18.07 1.63 39.59
CA ALA A 201 -18.04 2.69 40.59
C ALA A 201 -19.35 3.48 40.66
N ALA A 202 -19.94 3.84 39.52
CA ALA A 202 -21.23 4.54 39.48
C ALA A 202 -22.37 3.69 40.08
N VAL A 203 -22.42 2.40 39.75
CA VAL A 203 -23.41 1.47 40.29
C VAL A 203 -23.20 1.23 41.80
N PHE A 204 -21.95 1.04 42.23
CA PHE A 204 -21.59 0.90 43.64
C PHE A 204 -22.05 2.10 44.47
N LEU A 205 -21.77 3.32 44.00
CA LEU A 205 -22.18 4.55 44.68
C LEU A 205 -23.70 4.71 44.69
N PHE A 206 -24.40 4.35 43.60
CA PHE A 206 -25.86 4.37 43.56
C PHE A 206 -26.48 3.46 44.62
N PHE A 207 -26.02 2.21 44.73
CA PHE A 207 -26.48 1.27 45.76
C PHE A 207 -26.07 1.68 47.19
N GLY A 208 -24.88 2.25 47.33
CA GLY A 208 -24.38 2.77 48.61
C GLY A 208 -25.23 3.93 49.13
N PHE A 209 -25.52 4.93 48.31
CA PHE A 209 -26.26 6.12 48.76
C PHE A 209 -27.76 5.90 48.86
N TYR A 210 -28.37 5.15 47.95
CA TYR A 210 -29.84 5.04 47.90
C TYR A 210 -30.38 3.88 48.76
N TYR A 211 -29.63 2.78 48.85
CA TYR A 211 -30.06 1.58 49.57
C TYR A 211 -29.22 1.28 50.82
N ASN A 212 -28.21 2.11 51.11
CA ASN A 212 -27.24 1.89 52.20
C ASN A 212 -26.52 0.54 52.12
N MET A 213 -26.42 -0.02 50.90
CA MET A 213 -25.94 -1.37 50.61
C MET A 213 -24.44 -1.41 50.31
N TRP A 214 -23.62 -0.80 51.17
CA TRP A 214 -22.16 -0.73 50.96
C TRP A 214 -21.48 -2.11 50.95
N HIS A 215 -21.89 -2.99 51.86
CA HIS A 215 -21.29 -4.31 52.07
C HIS A 215 -21.65 -5.37 51.03
N PRO A 216 -22.85 -5.42 50.43
CA PRO A 216 -23.07 -6.33 49.30
C PRO A 216 -22.62 -5.72 47.97
N ALA A 217 -22.61 -4.39 47.82
CA ALA A 217 -22.33 -3.76 46.54
C ALA A 217 -20.88 -3.89 46.06
N TRP A 218 -19.89 -4.05 46.96
CA TRP A 218 -18.47 -4.17 46.54
C TRP A 218 -18.21 -5.38 45.64
N ALA A 219 -19.06 -6.42 45.71
CA ALA A 219 -18.95 -7.61 44.87
C ALA A 219 -18.96 -7.26 43.37
N ILE A 220 -19.52 -6.10 42.98
CA ILE A 220 -19.51 -5.63 41.59
C ILE A 220 -18.11 -5.31 41.06
N PHE A 221 -17.10 -5.08 41.90
CA PHE A 221 -15.73 -4.89 41.43
C PHE A 221 -15.08 -6.21 40.98
N LEU A 222 -15.57 -7.36 41.46
CA LEU A 222 -15.09 -8.67 41.05
C LEU A 222 -15.49 -9.02 39.61
N THR A 223 -16.47 -8.33 39.03
CA THR A 223 -16.85 -8.54 37.63
C THR A 223 -15.87 -7.86 36.67
N ILE A 224 -14.98 -6.97 37.15
CA ILE A 224 -14.04 -6.23 36.29
C ILE A 224 -13.08 -7.18 35.56
N PRO A 225 -12.34 -8.09 36.23
CA PRO A 225 -11.46 -9.04 35.54
C PRO A 225 -12.23 -9.98 34.61
N VAL A 226 -13.44 -10.40 35.04
CA VAL A 226 -14.30 -11.31 34.27
C VAL A 226 -14.78 -10.65 32.97
N PHE A 227 -15.20 -9.39 33.03
CA PHE A 227 -15.64 -8.64 31.87
C PHE A 227 -14.53 -8.51 30.83
N TYR A 228 -13.33 -8.08 31.22
CA TYR A 228 -12.21 -7.94 30.29
C TYR A 228 -11.73 -9.30 29.75
N SER A 229 -11.77 -10.36 30.56
CA SER A 229 -11.47 -11.72 30.11
C SER A 229 -12.49 -12.24 29.09
N LEU A 230 -13.78 -11.97 29.26
CA LEU A 230 -14.82 -12.36 28.31
C LEU A 230 -14.70 -11.56 27.01
N VAL A 231 -14.53 -10.24 27.12
CA VAL A 231 -14.42 -9.37 25.95
C VAL A 231 -13.18 -9.72 25.12
N SER A 232 -12.04 -9.99 25.76
CA SER A 232 -10.84 -10.44 25.05
C SER A 232 -11.01 -11.81 24.37
N TYR A 233 -11.74 -12.75 24.99
CA TYR A 233 -12.08 -14.02 24.38
C TYR A 233 -12.97 -13.87 23.13
N PHE A 234 -13.98 -13.00 23.18
CA PHE A 234 -14.88 -12.78 22.03
C PHE A 234 -14.27 -11.98 20.89
N ILE A 235 -13.27 -11.14 21.16
CA ILE A 235 -12.57 -10.34 20.13
C ILE A 235 -11.54 -11.19 19.35
N GLN A 236 -11.04 -12.29 19.91
CA GLN A 236 -10.07 -13.18 19.25
C GLN A 236 -10.69 -14.16 18.22
N LYS A 237 -12.01 -14.15 18.04
CA LYS A 237 -12.76 -15.06 17.16
C LYS A 237 -13.43 -14.30 16.04
#